data_AF-A0A483A5M8-F1
#
_entry.id   AF-A0A483A5M8-F1
#
_cell.length_a   1.000
_cell.length_b   1.000
_cell.length_c   1.000
_cell.angle_alpha   90.00
_cell.angle_beta   90.00
_cell.angle_gamma   90.00
#
_symmetry.space_group_name_H-M   'P 1'
#
loop_
_entity.id
_entity.type
_entity.pdbx_description
1 polymer ?
#
loop_
_entity_poly.entity_id
_entity_poly.type
_entity_poly.pdbx_seq_one_letter_code
_entity_poly.pdbx_strand_id
1 'polypeptide(L)'
;MAGVLWIGLLYYFNFVQVPGMGQALADTDGPGPAAIGKYIAPRALLWFRMAAAVTWLVGLSLLVQAGGGMQGIHLAFTFAPGFEIIGLGSWMGTIMALNVWFIIWPNQQKILGMKQATAEEITTAKKNAALASSINVILSIPMLLTMLAWH
;
A
#
# COMPACT_ATOMS: atom_id res chain seq x y z
N MET A 1 -9.26 6.94 10.51
CA MET A 1 -7.81 7.05 10.80
C MET A 1 -6.94 6.07 10.02
N ALA A 2 -7.19 4.75 10.06
CA ALA A 2 -6.34 3.77 9.38
C ALA A 2 -6.18 4.00 7.85
N GLY A 3 -7.28 4.32 7.14
CA GLY A 3 -7.21 4.59 5.69
C GLY A 3 -6.37 5.81 5.35
N VAL A 4 -6.52 6.89 6.13
CA VAL A 4 -5.71 8.11 5.98
C VAL A 4 -4.23 7.80 6.22
N LEU A 5 -3.90 7.00 7.24
CA LEU A 5 -2.53 6.59 7.51
C LEU A 5 -1.97 5.70 6.39
N TRP A 6 -2.77 4.78 5.86
CA TRP A 6 -2.36 3.89 4.79
C TRP A 6 -2.02 4.66 3.51
N ILE A 7 -2.94 5.50 3.03
CA ILE A 7 -2.73 6.31 1.82
C ILE A 7 -1.67 7.38 2.06
N GLY A 8 -1.64 8.01 3.24
CA GLY A 8 -0.63 8.99 3.60
C GLY A 8 0.79 8.40 3.55
N LEU A 9 0.99 7.19 4.09
CA LEU A 9 2.27 6.50 4.03
C LEU A 9 2.63 6.03 2.63
N LEU A 10 1.64 5.60 1.82
CA LEU A 10 1.86 5.32 0.40
C LEU A 10 2.45 6.53 -0.32
N TYR A 11 1.85 7.71 -0.13
CA TYR A 11 2.32 8.94 -0.76
C TYR A 11 3.67 9.40 -0.20
N TYR A 12 3.86 9.29 1.11
CA TYR A 12 5.16 9.54 1.74
C TYR A 12 6.27 8.69 1.10
N PHE A 13 6.05 7.39 0.90
CA PHE A 13 7.09 6.54 0.29
C PHE A 13 7.41 6.95 -1.15
N ASN A 14 6.40 7.18 -1.98
CA ASN A 14 6.60 7.43 -3.42
C ASN A 14 7.09 8.84 -3.72
N PHE A 15 6.58 9.85 -3.02
CA PHE A 15 6.85 11.25 -3.34
C PHE A 15 7.90 11.90 -2.43
N VAL A 16 8.17 11.34 -1.25
CA VAL A 16 9.11 11.94 -0.28
C VAL A 16 10.31 11.02 -0.05
N GLN A 17 10.08 9.80 0.45
CA GLN A 17 11.19 8.94 0.88
C GLN A 17 12.04 8.45 -0.30
N VAL A 18 11.43 7.93 -1.37
CA VAL A 18 12.18 7.39 -2.52
C VAL A 18 12.99 8.49 -3.23
N PRO A 19 12.41 9.66 -3.59
CA PRO A 19 13.18 10.77 -4.15
C PRO A 19 14.26 11.29 -3.20
N GLY A 20 13.95 11.44 -1.90
CA GLY A 20 14.90 11.91 -0.90
C GLY A 20 16.07 10.94 -0.68
N MET A 21 15.83 9.63 -0.69
CA MET A 21 16.91 8.64 -0.67
C MET A 21 17.75 8.68 -1.94
N GLY A 22 17.15 8.95 -3.10
CA GLY A 22 17.87 9.13 -4.37
C GLY A 22 18.82 10.33 -4.33
N GLN A 23 18.34 11.47 -3.81
CA GLN A 23 19.17 12.66 -3.61
C GLN A 23 20.31 12.41 -2.62
N ALA A 24 20.02 11.78 -1.48
CA ALA A 24 21.02 11.45 -0.47
C ALA A 24 22.07 10.42 -0.95
N LEU A 25 21.77 9.62 -1.97
CA LEU A 25 22.75 8.74 -2.62
C LEU A 25 23.64 9.46 -3.63
N ALA A 26 23.14 10.54 -4.23
CA ALA A 26 23.90 11.36 -5.19
C ALA A 26 24.81 12.39 -4.51
N ASP A 27 24.50 12.76 -3.27
CA ASP A 27 25.29 13.67 -2.44
C ASP A 27 26.42 12.91 -1.73
N THR A 28 27.65 13.04 -2.26
CA THR A 28 28.84 12.36 -1.73
C THR A 28 29.36 12.94 -0.42
N ASP A 29 29.07 14.21 -0.13
CA ASP A 29 29.52 14.92 1.08
C ASP A 29 28.42 14.99 2.15
N GLY A 30 27.21 14.56 1.82
CA GLY A 30 26.04 14.56 2.70
C GLY A 30 25.99 13.40 3.70
N PRO A 31 24.98 13.39 4.59
CA PRO A 31 24.82 12.36 5.63
C PRO A 31 24.42 10.98 5.09
N GLY A 32 24.16 10.86 3.79
CA GLY A 32 23.72 9.63 3.13
C GLY A 32 22.30 9.15 3.54
N PRO A 33 21.76 8.11 2.88
CA PRO A 33 20.41 7.61 3.14
C PRO A 33 20.32 6.67 4.37
N ALA A 34 21.44 6.38 5.04
CA ALA A 34 21.53 5.31 6.04
C ALA A 34 20.61 5.54 7.24
N ALA A 35 20.50 6.78 7.72
CA ALA A 35 19.62 7.12 8.84
C ALA A 35 18.14 6.87 8.52
N ILE A 36 17.70 7.19 7.29
CA ILE A 36 16.34 6.94 6.81
C ILE A 36 16.08 5.43 6.78
N GLY A 37 16.99 4.67 6.17
CA GLY A 37 16.88 3.21 6.06
C GLY A 37 16.90 2.48 7.40
N LYS A 38 17.67 2.98 8.38
CA LYS A 38 17.80 2.35 9.70
C LYS A 38 16.67 2.71 10.67
N TYR A 39 16.29 3.99 10.75
CA TYR A 39 15.40 4.47 11.81
C TYR A 39 13.97 4.76 11.35
N ILE A 40 13.77 5.17 10.09
CA ILE A 40 12.47 5.65 9.60
C ILE A 40 11.75 4.55 8.81
N ALA A 41 12.41 4.00 7.79
CA ALA A 41 11.79 3.06 6.85
C ALA A 41 11.17 1.83 7.53
N PRO A 42 11.81 1.15 8.50
CA PRO A 42 11.23 -0.05 9.12
C PRO A 42 9.94 0.26 9.89
N ARG A 43 9.91 1.38 10.63
CA ARG A 43 8.71 1.80 11.38
C ARG A 43 7.59 2.24 10.44
N ALA A 44 7.92 3.04 9.42
CA ALA A 44 6.95 3.47 8.43
C ALA A 44 6.32 2.26 7.71
N LEU A 45 7.13 1.26 7.34
CA LEU A 45 6.65 0.05 6.66
C LEU A 45 5.75 -0.81 7.56
N LEU A 46 6.05 -0.89 8.86
CA LEU A 46 5.18 -1.56 9.84
C LEU A 46 3.80 -0.91 9.87
N TRP A 47 3.75 0.42 10.06
CA TRP A 47 2.50 1.17 10.10
C TRP A 47 1.74 1.09 8.79
N PHE A 48 2.43 1.21 7.66
CA PHE A 48 1.84 1.11 6.33
C PHE A 48 1.10 -0.21 6.12
N ARG A 49 1.75 -1.31 6.50
CA ARG A 49 1.21 -2.66 6.32
C ARG A 49 0.03 -2.96 7.25
N MET A 50 0.14 -2.55 8.52
CA MET A 50 -0.96 -2.73 9.47
C MET A 50 -2.13 -1.79 9.16
N ALA A 51 -1.87 -0.56 8.75
CA ALA A 51 -2.91 0.37 8.29
C ALA A 51 -3.64 -0.17 7.06
N ALA A 52 -2.93 -0.80 6.12
CA ALA A 52 -3.54 -1.47 4.96
C ALA A 52 -4.49 -2.60 5.40
N ALA A 53 -4.03 -3.50 6.28
CA ALA A 53 -4.86 -4.60 6.77
C ALA A 53 -6.11 -4.11 7.52
N VAL A 54 -5.93 -3.17 8.45
CA VAL A 54 -7.04 -2.61 9.24
C VAL A 54 -8.03 -1.89 8.33
N THR A 55 -7.57 -1.09 7.38
CA THR A 55 -8.47 -0.38 6.44
C THR A 55 -9.25 -1.36 5.59
N TRP A 56 -8.60 -2.40 5.08
CA TRP A 56 -9.26 -3.42 4.27
C TRP A 56 -10.32 -4.18 5.07
N LEU A 57 -10.01 -4.61 6.29
CA LEU A 57 -10.96 -5.30 7.17
C LEU A 57 -12.16 -4.41 7.56
N VAL A 58 -11.91 -3.13 7.86
CA VAL A 58 -12.98 -2.16 8.12
C VAL A 58 -13.82 -1.92 6.86
N GLY A 59 -13.20 -1.85 5.68
CA GLY A 59 -13.92 -1.77 4.41
C GLY A 59 -14.87 -2.94 4.22
N LEU A 60 -14.41 -4.17 4.47
CA LEU A 60 -15.26 -5.36 4.42
C LEU A 60 -16.41 -5.30 5.44
N SER A 61 -16.17 -4.82 6.66
CA SER A 61 -17.24 -4.70 7.66
C SER A 61 -18.28 -3.63 7.31
N LEU A 62 -17.88 -2.57 6.62
CA LEU A 62 -18.81 -1.57 6.08
C LEU A 62 -19.68 -2.15 4.95
N LEU A 63 -19.10 -2.99 4.07
CA LEU A 63 -19.88 -3.70 3.06
C LEU A 63 -20.88 -4.67 3.68
N VAL A 64 -20.48 -5.40 4.72
CA VAL A 64 -21.38 -6.29 5.48
C VAL A 64 -22.58 -5.51 6.03
N GLN A 65 -22.33 -4.34 6.63
CA GLN A 65 -23.41 -3.49 7.15
C GLN A 65 -24.33 -2.99 6.02
N ALA A 66 -23.75 -2.51 4.92
CA ALA A 66 -24.51 -1.96 3.80
C ALA A 66 -25.40 -3.00 3.10
N GLY A 67 -24.95 -4.25 3.00
CA GLY A 67 -25.73 -5.34 2.42
C GLY A 67 -26.61 -6.10 3.40
N GLY A 68 -26.75 -5.65 4.65
CA GLY A 68 -27.57 -6.32 5.68
C GLY A 68 -27.01 -7.68 6.13
N GLY A 69 -25.72 -7.94 5.92
CA GLY A 69 -25.04 -9.19 6.27
C GLY A 69 -23.88 -9.51 5.33
N MET A 70 -23.33 -10.72 5.44
CA MET A 70 -22.17 -11.17 4.63
C MET A 70 -22.40 -11.08 3.12
N GLN A 71 -23.66 -11.09 2.69
CA GLN A 71 -24.07 -10.88 1.29
C GLN A 71 -23.58 -9.53 0.73
N GLY A 72 -23.44 -8.49 1.56
CA GLY A 72 -22.96 -7.19 1.11
C GLY A 72 -21.57 -7.22 0.47
N ILE A 73 -20.70 -8.13 0.94
CA ILE A 73 -19.41 -8.37 0.31
C ILE A 73 -19.63 -8.97 -1.09
N HIS A 74 -20.46 -10.02 -1.21
CA HIS A 74 -20.76 -10.60 -2.51
C HIS A 74 -21.33 -9.55 -3.49
N LEU A 75 -22.32 -8.76 -3.06
CA LEU A 75 -22.94 -7.72 -3.89
C LEU A 75 -21.92 -6.71 -4.42
N ALA A 76 -21.01 -6.24 -3.59
CA ALA A 76 -19.94 -5.33 -4.00
C ALA A 76 -18.97 -5.98 -4.98
N PHE A 77 -18.46 -7.17 -4.68
CA PHE A 77 -17.43 -7.82 -5.50
C PHE A 77 -17.99 -8.41 -6.81
N THR A 78 -19.31 -8.63 -6.93
CA THR A 78 -19.97 -9.03 -8.18
C THR A 78 -20.67 -7.88 -8.92
N PHE A 79 -20.49 -6.63 -8.45
CA PHE A 79 -21.12 -5.44 -9.05
C PHE A 79 -22.64 -5.58 -9.20
N ALA A 80 -23.31 -6.03 -8.14
CA ALA A 80 -24.77 -6.11 -8.15
C ALA A 80 -25.39 -4.70 -8.28
N PRO A 81 -26.64 -4.58 -8.78
CA PRO A 81 -27.33 -3.31 -8.87
C PRO A 81 -27.32 -2.52 -7.56
N GLY A 82 -26.79 -1.28 -7.60
CA GLY A 82 -26.63 -0.40 -6.43
C GLY A 82 -25.29 -0.53 -5.69
N PHE A 83 -24.44 -1.48 -6.08
CA PHE A 83 -23.14 -1.76 -5.47
C PHE A 83 -21.96 -1.62 -6.46
N GLU A 84 -22.20 -1.21 -7.70
CA GLU A 84 -21.19 -1.19 -8.76
C GLU A 84 -20.02 -0.26 -8.42
N ILE A 85 -20.33 0.97 -8.00
CA ILE A 85 -19.33 2.00 -7.69
C ILE A 85 -18.48 1.60 -6.48
N ILE A 86 -19.12 1.22 -5.38
CA ILE A 86 -18.40 0.76 -4.18
C ILE A 86 -17.66 -0.56 -4.44
N GLY A 87 -18.17 -1.41 -5.32
CA GLY A 87 -17.53 -2.62 -5.79
C GLY A 87 -16.20 -2.34 -6.48
N LEU A 88 -16.15 -1.34 -7.37
CA LEU A 88 -14.92 -0.91 -8.03
C LEU A 88 -13.89 -0.42 -7.01
N GLY A 89 -14.32 0.42 -6.06
CA GLY A 89 -13.50 0.86 -4.93
C GLY A 89 -12.96 -0.32 -4.12
N SER A 90 -13.82 -1.29 -3.82
CA SER A 90 -13.48 -2.48 -3.02
C SER A 90 -12.46 -3.38 -3.70
N TRP A 91 -12.59 -3.59 -5.01
CA TRP A 91 -11.60 -4.33 -5.80
C TRP A 91 -10.24 -3.64 -5.81
N MET A 92 -10.19 -2.35 -6.11
CA MET A 92 -8.93 -1.59 -6.13
C MET A 92 -8.26 -1.59 -4.75
N GLY A 93 -9.03 -1.33 -3.68
CA GLY A 93 -8.55 -1.38 -2.30
C GLY A 93 -8.03 -2.77 -1.92
N THR A 94 -8.70 -3.84 -2.36
CA THR A 94 -8.25 -5.21 -2.12
C THR A 94 -6.94 -5.52 -2.84
N ILE A 95 -6.85 -5.22 -4.14
CA ILE A 95 -5.61 -5.39 -4.93
C ILE A 95 -4.46 -4.64 -4.27
N MET A 96 -4.70 -3.39 -3.85
CA MET A 96 -3.69 -2.59 -3.18
C MET A 96 -3.24 -3.21 -1.85
N ALA A 97 -4.17 -3.68 -1.01
CA ALA A 97 -3.84 -4.32 0.26
C ALA A 97 -3.03 -5.61 0.04
N LEU A 98 -3.38 -6.41 -0.98
CA LEU A 98 -2.64 -7.60 -1.35
C LEU A 98 -1.23 -7.25 -1.85
N ASN A 99 -1.08 -6.21 -2.67
CA ASN A 99 0.25 -5.73 -3.09
C ASN A 99 1.13 -5.38 -1.89
N VAL A 100 0.57 -4.76 -0.84
CA VAL A 100 1.33 -4.42 0.38
C VAL A 100 1.84 -5.66 1.09
N TRP A 101 0.98 -6.66 1.31
CA TRP A 101 1.30 -7.82 2.13
C TRP A 101 2.07 -8.90 1.38
N PHE A 102 1.77 -9.13 0.10
CA PHE A 102 2.29 -10.25 -0.68
C PHE A 102 3.42 -9.86 -1.63
N ILE A 103 3.53 -8.59 -2.04
CA ILE A 103 4.60 -8.13 -2.93
C ILE A 103 5.57 -7.20 -2.20
N ILE A 104 5.09 -6.09 -1.66
CA ILE A 104 5.94 -5.07 -1.06
C ILE A 104 6.66 -5.64 0.17
N TRP A 105 5.93 -6.23 1.11
CA TRP A 105 6.54 -6.71 2.36
C TRP A 105 7.62 -7.79 2.16
N PRO A 106 7.39 -8.89 1.43
CA PRO A 106 8.42 -9.91 1.24
C PRO A 106 9.68 -9.38 0.55
N ASN A 107 9.51 -8.45 -0.40
CA ASN A 107 10.64 -7.78 -1.05
C ASN A 107 11.37 -6.82 -0.09
N GLN A 108 10.64 -6.08 0.75
CA GLN A 108 11.23 -5.22 1.78
C GLN A 108 12.01 -6.00 2.84
N GLN A 109 11.59 -7.21 3.19
CA GLN A 109 12.36 -8.08 4.09
C GLN A 109 13.76 -8.41 3.53
N LYS A 110 13.87 -8.61 2.21
CA LYS A 110 15.17 -8.82 1.54
C LYS A 110 16.00 -7.53 1.53
N ILE A 111 15.37 -6.41 1.17
CA ILE A 111 16.04 -5.10 1.06
C ILE A 111 16.59 -4.62 2.42
N LEU A 112 15.85 -4.87 3.50
CA LEU A 112 16.24 -4.48 4.87
C LEU A 112 17.17 -5.49 5.55
N GLY A 113 17.59 -6.56 4.85
CA GLY A 113 18.48 -7.58 5.40
C GLY A 113 17.82 -8.49 6.45
N MET A 114 16.48 -8.52 6.54
CA MET A 114 15.75 -9.43 7.44
C MET A 114 15.75 -10.87 6.92
N LYS A 115 15.98 -11.05 5.61
CA LYS A 115 16.16 -12.34 4.96
C LYS A 115 17.46 -12.30 4.16
N GLN A 116 18.24 -13.38 4.22
CA GLN A 116 19.40 -13.53 3.35
C GLN A 116 18.94 -13.53 1.89
N ALA A 117 19.61 -12.74 1.07
CA ALA A 117 19.35 -12.60 -0.36
C ALA A 117 20.65 -12.15 -1.04
N THR A 118 20.90 -12.62 -2.26
CA THR A 118 22.06 -12.18 -3.05
C THR A 118 21.89 -10.73 -3.52
N ALA A 119 22.97 -10.10 -3.98
CA ALA A 119 22.91 -8.74 -4.53
C ALA A 119 21.94 -8.62 -5.72
N GLU A 120 21.87 -9.66 -6.56
CA GLU A 120 20.92 -9.73 -7.68
C GLU A 120 19.48 -9.83 -7.21
N GLU A 121 19.20 -10.68 -6.21
CA GLU A 121 17.87 -10.82 -5.63
C GLU A 121 17.40 -9.52 -4.94
N ILE A 122 18.30 -8.82 -4.24
CA ILE A 122 18.00 -7.51 -3.63
C ILE A 122 17.66 -6.49 -4.71
N THR A 123 18.38 -6.49 -5.83
CA THR A 123 18.12 -5.58 -6.96
C THR A 123 16.74 -5.83 -7.57
N THR A 124 16.39 -7.09 -7.79
CA THR A 124 15.05 -7.48 -8.28
C THR A 124 13.97 -7.14 -7.26
N ALA A 125 14.22 -7.37 -5.96
CA ALA A 125 13.28 -7.04 -4.90
C ALA A 125 12.97 -5.53 -4.84
N LYS A 126 13.98 -4.67 -5.01
CA LYS A 126 13.79 -3.21 -5.11
C LYS A 126 12.87 -2.84 -6.27
N LYS A 127 13.09 -3.41 -7.46
CA LYS A 127 12.25 -3.17 -8.65
C LYS A 127 10.81 -3.60 -8.42
N ASN A 128 10.60 -4.81 -7.90
CA ASN A 128 9.25 -5.35 -7.65
C ASN A 128 8.48 -4.56 -6.59
N ALA A 129 9.14 -4.19 -5.49
CA ALA A 129 8.53 -3.33 -4.47
C ALA A 129 8.19 -1.95 -5.02
N ALA A 130 9.06 -1.35 -5.85
CA ALA A 130 8.80 -0.06 -6.47
C ALA A 130 7.62 -0.11 -7.45
N LEU A 131 7.57 -1.11 -8.34
CA LEU A 131 6.47 -1.28 -9.30
C LEU A 131 5.12 -1.47 -8.58
N ALA A 132 5.07 -2.36 -7.58
CA ALA A 132 3.85 -2.57 -6.79
C ALA A 132 3.41 -1.29 -6.06
N SER A 133 4.36 -0.51 -5.55
CA SER A 133 4.11 0.78 -4.91
C SER A 133 3.52 1.80 -5.90
N SER A 134 4.09 1.91 -7.11
CA SER A 134 3.57 2.80 -8.15
C SER A 134 2.17 2.42 -8.61
N ILE A 135 1.91 1.12 -8.79
CA ILE A 135 0.56 0.61 -9.09
C ILE A 135 -0.41 1.03 -7.99
N ASN A 136 -0.03 0.88 -6.72
CA ASN A 136 -0.87 1.30 -5.61
C ASN A 136 -1.15 2.81 -5.63
N VAL A 137 -0.18 3.65 -5.98
CA VAL A 137 -0.41 5.10 -6.12
C VAL A 137 -1.45 5.38 -7.22
N ILE A 138 -1.28 4.77 -8.39
CA ILE A 138 -2.21 4.96 -9.52
C ILE A 138 -3.62 4.50 -9.14
N LEU A 139 -3.75 3.33 -8.51
CA LEU A 139 -5.04 2.78 -8.09
C LEU A 139 -5.67 3.57 -6.94
N SER A 140 -4.88 4.22 -6.09
CA SER A 140 -5.40 4.94 -4.91
C SER A 140 -6.35 6.07 -5.28
N ILE A 141 -6.12 6.75 -6.40
CA ILE A 141 -6.92 7.90 -6.84
C ILE A 141 -8.33 7.47 -7.24
N PRO A 142 -8.53 6.61 -8.27
CA PRO A 142 -9.87 6.16 -8.64
C PRO A 142 -10.55 5.39 -7.50
N MET A 143 -9.80 4.65 -6.68
CA MET A 143 -10.35 3.97 -5.50
C MET A 143 -10.98 4.94 -4.49
N LEU A 144 -10.29 6.03 -4.15
CA LEU A 144 -10.83 7.04 -3.24
C LEU A 144 -12.05 7.74 -3.85
N LEU A 145 -12.01 8.05 -5.15
CA LEU A 145 -13.13 8.67 -5.85
C LEU A 145 -14.38 7.79 -5.85
N THR A 146 -14.25 6.49 -6.13
CA THR A 146 -15.40 5.58 -6.13
C THR A 146 -15.94 5.34 -4.71
N MET A 147 -15.07 5.28 -3.69
CA MET A 147 -15.54 5.16 -2.30
C MET A 147 -16.27 6.42 -1.80
N LEU A 148 -15.88 7.61 -2.26
CA LEU A 148 -16.55 8.87 -1.90
C LEU A 148 -17.79 9.16 -2.73
N ALA A 149 -17.85 8.72 -3.98
CA ALA A 149 -18.98 8.97 -4.87
C ALA A 149 -20.21 8.10 -4.57
N TRP A 150 -20.08 7.09 -3.71
CA TRP A 150 -21.16 6.20 -3.35
C TRP A 150 -22.04 6.80 -2.24
N HIS A 151 -23.13 7.43 -2.65
CA HIS A 151 -24.16 8.04 -1.80
C HIS A 151 -25.56 7.78 -2.38
#